data_AF-A0A9D2IJ02-F1
#
_entry.id   AF-A0A9D2IJ02-F1
#
_cell.length_a   1.000
_cell.length_b   1.000
_cell.length_c   1.000
_cell.angle_alpha   90.00
_cell.angle_beta   90.00
_cell.angle_gamma   90.00
#
_symmetry.space_group_name_H-M   'P 1'
#
loop_
_entity.id
_entity.type
_entity.pdbx_description
1 polymer ?
#
loop_
_entity_poly.entity_id
_entity_poly.type
_entity_poly.pdbx_seq_one_letter_code
_entity_poly.pdbx_strand_id
1 'polypeptide(L)'
;AKIKEGNRERIQVFEGTVLKRQGGGARETFTVRKTSNGIGVEKTWPIHSPHVEKVEVVRRGKVRRAKLNYLRKRVGKAAKVKELVK
;
A
#
# COMPACT_ATOMS: atom_id res chain seq x y z
N ALA A 1 -2.61 10.02 4.54
CA ALA A 1 -3.03 10.11 5.96
C ALA A 1 -2.96 11.56 6.36
N LYS A 2 -4.04 12.09 6.92
CA LYS A 2 -4.07 13.47 7.43
C LYS A 2 -3.13 13.54 8.64
N ILE A 3 -1.97 14.15 8.46
CA ILE A 3 -1.00 14.36 9.55
C ILE A 3 -1.20 15.80 9.99
N LYS A 4 -1.47 15.98 11.29
CA LYS A 4 -1.67 17.28 11.92
C LYS A 4 -0.40 17.63 12.69
N GLU A 5 0.45 18.46 12.08
CA GLU A 5 1.59 19.09 12.75
C GLU A 5 1.12 20.48 13.22
N GLY A 6 0.61 20.55 14.46
CA GLY A 6 0.07 21.77 15.04
C GLY A 6 -1.20 22.26 14.31
N ASN A 7 -1.10 23.40 13.62
CA ASN A 7 -2.21 24.06 12.94
C ASN A 7 -2.27 23.80 11.42
N ARG A 8 -1.31 23.07 10.85
CA ARG A 8 -1.27 22.75 9.41
C ARG A 8 -1.60 21.28 9.18
N GLU A 9 -2.57 21.07 8.29
CA GLU A 9 -2.96 19.75 7.83
C GLU A 9 -2.25 19.48 6.49
N ARG A 10 -1.44 18.42 6.45
CA ARG A 10 -0.76 18.00 5.22
C ARG A 10 -1.20 16.60 4.80
N ILE A 11 -1.47 16.44 3.51
CA ILE A 11 -1.73 15.15 2.90
C ILE A 11 -0.39 14.48 2.60
N GLN A 12 -0.05 13.45 3.37
CA GLN A 12 1.10 12.62 3.04
C GLN A 12 0.68 11.53 2.04
N VAL A 13 1.31 11.56 0.86
CA VAL A 13 1.16 10.52 -0.17
C VAL A 13 2.03 9.32 0.20
N PHE A 14 1.41 8.14 0.28
CA PHE A 14 2.12 6.88 0.48
C PHE A 14 1.90 5.98 -0.72
N GLU A 15 2.89 5.96 -1.60
CA GLU A 15 2.88 5.09 -2.77
C GLU A 15 3.68 3.80 -2.50
N GLY A 16 3.12 2.66 -2.90
CA GLY A 16 3.77 1.37 -2.78
C GLY A 16 2.93 0.22 -3.34
N THR A 17 3.41 -1.00 -3.16
CA THR A 17 2.73 -2.21 -3.63
C THR A 17 1.76 -2.73 -2.58
N VAL A 18 0.51 -3.01 -2.97
CA VAL A 18 -0.46 -3.64 -2.07
C VAL A 18 -0.07 -5.11 -1.85
N LEU A 19 0.24 -5.45 -0.60
CA LEU A 19 0.62 -6.82 -0.19
C LEU A 19 -0.59 -7.72 -0.03
N LYS A 20 -1.62 -7.19 0.61
CA LYS A 20 -2.85 -7.91 0.96
C LYS A 20 -3.98 -6.93 1.21
N ARG A 21 -5.19 -7.42 0.99
CA ARG A 21 -6.44 -6.86 1.46
C ARG A 21 -7.11 -7.92 2.33
N GLN A 22 -7.61 -7.54 3.49
CA GLN A 22 -8.12 -8.46 4.51
C GLN A 22 -9.33 -7.87 5.24
N GLY A 23 -10.20 -8.74 5.74
CA GLY A 23 -11.44 -8.36 6.41
C GLY A 23 -12.62 -8.31 5.45
N GLY A 24 -13.74 -7.80 5.96
CA GLY A 24 -14.99 -7.61 5.22
C GLY A 24 -15.81 -6.49 5.84
N GLY A 25 -16.67 -5.87 5.02
CA GLY A 25 -17.49 -4.73 5.41
C GLY A 25 -16.66 -3.57 5.97
N ALA A 26 -17.15 -2.94 7.04
CA ALA A 26 -16.51 -1.77 7.66
C ALA A 26 -15.10 -2.02 8.22
N ARG A 27 -14.70 -3.28 8.45
CA ARG A 27 -13.37 -3.65 8.98
C ARG A 27 -12.36 -4.01 7.90
N GLU A 28 -12.68 -3.75 6.64
CA GLU A 28 -11.78 -4.07 5.56
C GLU A 28 -10.52 -3.18 5.59
N THR A 29 -9.37 -3.83 5.54
CA THR A 29 -8.05 -3.19 5.60
C THR A 29 -7.18 -3.63 4.43
N PHE A 30 -6.27 -2.77 4.02
CA PHE A 30 -5.25 -3.07 3.02
C PHE A 30 -3.88 -2.67 3.54
N THR A 31 -2.88 -3.49 3.21
CA THR A 31 -1.49 -3.25 3.59
C THR A 31 -0.70 -2.86 2.35
N VAL A 32 -0.06 -1.69 2.38
CA VAL A 32 0.86 -1.23 1.32
C VAL A 32 2.28 -1.35 1.83
N ARG A 33 3.17 -1.86 0.98
CA ARG A 33 4.62 -1.95 1.21
C ARG A 33 5.34 -0.96 0.31
N LYS A 34 6.19 -0.13 0.91
CA LYS A 34 7.12 0.77 0.23
C LYS A 34 8.53 0.48 0.74
N THR A 35 9.53 0.51 -0.13
CA THR A 35 10.92 0.59 0.33
C THR A 35 11.28 2.07 0.41
N SER A 36 11.60 2.55 1.61
CA SER A 36 12.01 3.93 1.86
C SER A 36 13.40 3.92 2.47
N ASN A 37 14.36 4.61 1.83
CA ASN A 37 15.75 4.72 2.32
C ASN A 37 16.39 3.35 2.65
N GLY A 38 16.16 2.35 1.79
CA GLY A 38 16.69 0.99 1.98
C GLY A 38 15.91 0.11 2.98
N ILE A 39 14.97 0.67 3.75
CA ILE A 39 14.16 -0.05 4.73
C ILE A 39 12.76 -0.33 4.15
N GLY A 40 12.31 -1.57 4.30
CA GLY A 40 10.95 -1.97 3.92
C GLY A 40 9.93 -1.48 4.94
N VAL A 41 9.15 -0.47 4.59
CA VAL A 41 8.06 0.08 5.40
C VAL A 41 6.73 -0.52 4.94
N GLU A 42 6.02 -1.15 5.88
CA GLU A 42 4.66 -1.65 5.66
C GLU A 42 3.69 -0.81 6.49
N LYS A 43 2.60 -0.39 5.87
CA LYS A 43 1.55 0.36 6.55
C LYS A 43 0.19 -0.20 6.16
N THR A 44 -0.69 -0.32 7.15
CA THR A 44 -2.03 -0.90 6.99
C THR A 44 -3.06 0.19 7.23
N TRP A 45 -4.04 0.30 6.35
CA TRP A 45 -5.14 1.26 6.46
C TRP A 45 -6.48 0.55 6.41
N PRO A 46 -7.46 1.01 7.19
CA PRO A 46 -8.87 0.71 6.95
C PRO A 46 -9.36 1.47 5.71
N ILE A 47 -10.11 0.79 4.85
CA ILE A 47 -10.66 1.36 3.61
C ILE A 47 -11.64 2.49 3.91
N HIS A 48 -12.44 2.32 4.96
CA HIS A 48 -13.49 3.27 5.35
C HIS A 48 -13.02 4.30 6.39
N SER A 49 -11.72 4.42 6.63
CA SER A 49 -11.20 5.38 7.61
C SER A 49 -11.23 6.81 7.05
N PRO A 50 -11.74 7.81 7.80
CA PRO A 50 -11.72 9.21 7.38
C PRO A 50 -10.30 9.78 7.27
N HIS A 51 -9.28 9.06 7.77
CA HIS A 51 -7.88 9.43 7.61
C HIS A 51 -7.34 9.19 6.19
N VAL A 52 -8.06 8.43 5.36
CA VAL A 52 -7.72 8.14 3.97
C VAL A 52 -8.61 9.01 3.09
N GLU A 53 -8.03 10.08 2.54
CA GLU A 53 -8.77 11.04 1.71
C GLU A 53 -9.01 10.52 0.28
N LYS A 54 -7.97 9.94 -0.33
CA LYS A 54 -8.03 9.39 -1.68
C LYS A 54 -7.19 8.12 -1.79
N VAL A 55 -7.72 7.12 -2.47
CA VAL A 55 -6.98 5.92 -2.89
C VAL A 55 -7.00 5.88 -4.41
N GLU A 56 -5.82 5.91 -5.01
CA GLU A 56 -5.66 5.89 -6.47
C GLU A 56 -4.76 4.73 -6.88
N VAL A 57 -5.21 3.96 -7.88
CA VAL A 57 -4.44 2.83 -8.42
C VAL A 57 -3.52 3.35 -9.51
N VAL A 58 -2.27 3.65 -9.15
CA VAL A 58 -1.25 4.14 -10.08
C VAL A 58 -0.87 3.09 -11.13
N ARG A 59 -0.78 1.82 -10.70
CA ARG A 59 -0.35 0.71 -11.56
C ARG A 59 -1.03 -0.60 -11.21
N ARG A 60 -1.47 -1.35 -12.22
CA ARG A 60 -2.05 -2.70 -12.06
C ARG A 60 -0.99 -3.78 -12.27
N GLY A 61 -0.67 -4.50 -11.20
CA GLY A 61 0.26 -5.63 -11.26
C GLY A 61 -0.45 -6.96 -11.55
N LYS A 62 0.13 -7.79 -12.42
CA LYS A 62 -0.32 -9.17 -12.66
C LYS A 62 0.27 -10.09 -11.60
N VAL A 63 -0.58 -10.56 -10.68
CA VAL A 63 -0.21 -11.51 -9.64
C VAL A 63 -1.21 -12.66 -9.58
N ARG A 64 -0.74 -13.84 -9.17
CA ARG A 64 -1.57 -15.05 -9.02
C ARG A 64 -2.01 -15.32 -7.58
N ARG A 65 -1.38 -14.68 -6.59
CA ARG A 65 -1.63 -14.91 -5.16
C ARG A 65 -2.41 -13.74 -4.57
N ALA A 66 -3.39 -14.02 -3.72
CA ALA A 66 -4.14 -13.00 -2.99
C ALA A 66 -3.29 -12.28 -1.91
N LYS A 67 -2.31 -12.98 -1.33
CA LYS A 67 -1.36 -12.41 -0.35
C LYS A 67 0.06 -12.50 -0.92
N LEU A 68 0.71 -11.35 -1.08
CA LEU A 68 2.04 -11.22 -1.67
C LEU A 68 3.17 -11.21 -0.64
N ASN A 69 3.02 -11.95 0.46
CA ASN A 69 4.00 -12.00 1.56
C ASN A 69 5.42 -12.37 1.10
N TYR A 70 5.56 -13.06 -0.04
CA TYR A 70 6.86 -13.39 -0.62
C TYR A 70 7.67 -12.16 -1.05
N LEU A 71 7.02 -11.02 -1.32
CA LEU A 71 7.69 -9.74 -1.61
C LEU A 71 8.48 -9.19 -0.41
N ARG A 72 8.24 -9.71 0.80
CA ARG A 72 9.04 -9.35 1.98
C ARG A 72 10.49 -9.80 1.89
N LYS A 73 10.70 -10.97 1.29
CA LYS A 73 12.02 -11.61 1.15
C LYS A 73 12.74 -11.21 -0.13
N ARG A 74 12.09 -10.46 -1.03
CA ARG A 74 12.65 -10.06 -2.32
C ARG A 74 13.05 -8.59 -2.29
N VAL A 75 14.21 -8.29 -2.88
CA VAL A 75 14.77 -6.93 -2.95
C VAL A 75 15.09 -6.58 -4.41
N GLY A 76 15.01 -5.30 -4.77
CA GLY A 76 15.40 -4.80 -6.08
C GLY A 76 14.55 -5.37 -7.24
N LYS A 77 15.22 -5.87 -8.29
CA LYS A 77 14.56 -6.36 -9.52
C LYS A 77 13.61 -7.53 -9.24
N ALA A 78 13.90 -8.38 -8.26
CA ALA A 78 13.09 -9.55 -7.93
C ALA A 78 11.75 -9.20 -7.24
N ALA A 79 11.65 -8.01 -6.65
CA ALA A 79 10.44 -7.51 -6.02
C ALA A 79 9.50 -6.81 -7.02
N LYS A 80 9.94 -6.54 -8.25
CA LYS A 80 9.10 -5.91 -9.27
C LYS A 80 7.99 -6.88 -9.70
N VAL A 81 6.75 -6.42 -9.55
CA VAL A 81 5.57 -7.11 -10.06
C VAL A 81 5.43 -6.76 -11.55
N LYS A 82 5.18 -7.78 -12.39
CA LYS A 82 4.91 -7.56 -13.82
C LYS A 82 3.64 -6.75 -13.99
N GLU A 83 3.65 -5.83 -14.94
CA GLU A 83 2.45 -5.07 -15.29
C GLU A 83 1.40 -5.98 -15.92
N LEU A 84 0.14 -5.74 -15.58
CA LEU A 84 -0.96 -6.29 -16.36
C LEU A 84 -1.10 -5.41 -17.61
N VAL A 85 -0.36 -5.75 -18.67
CA VAL A 85 -0.61 -5.18 -20.00
C VAL A 85 -1.99 -5.68 -20.43
N LYS A 86 -2.88 -4.73 -20.71
CA LYS A 86 -4.22 -5.01 -21.26
C LYS A 86 -4.12 -5.16 -22.76
#